data_AF-A0A3D5SHR9-F1
#
_entry.id   AF-A0A3D5SHR9-F1
#
_cell.length_a   1.000
_cell.length_b   1.000
_cell.length_c   1.000
_cell.angle_alpha   90.00
_cell.angle_beta   90.00
_cell.angle_gamma   90.00
#
_symmetry.space_group_name_H-M   'P 1'
#
loop_
_entity.id
_entity.type
_entity.pdbx_description
1 polymer ?
#
loop_
_entity_poly.entity_id
_entity_poly.type
_entity_poly.pdbx_seq_one_letter_code
_entity_poly.pdbx_strand_id
1 'polypeptide(L)'
;EIGAVVASGVEEKELPPAPVQLPPPIENAPSPAIHSEPSASRLLLDSYEAATPEGRLFHILSNQPQPLMALIDAVHDARVLDLLRTLGEEHQSLYRNEQNAALAPYLVSLPARSELLKQMIQKGWGRQWGVYLTCPLSLSELRQYFRTSLLVTMPDGVELFSRFYDPRFFRDFLENCSAAEAEKFFGPATSYFMEDERPEILLQFSKSKTGPEKKGHLLSVLI
;
A
#
# COMPACT_ATOMS: atom_id res chain seq x y z
N GLU A 1 10.62 -0.99 -95.43
CA GLU A 1 9.89 -1.18 -94.18
C GLU A 1 8.47 -1.61 -94.47
N ILE A 2 8.08 -2.74 -93.88
CA ILE A 2 6.76 -3.20 -93.44
C ILE A 2 5.47 -2.56 -94.02
N GLY A 3 4.60 -3.42 -94.56
CA GLY A 3 3.18 -3.20 -94.73
C GLY A 3 2.32 -4.03 -93.76
N ALA A 4 1.01 -3.76 -93.80
CA ALA A 4 -0.18 -4.46 -93.23
C ALA A 4 -1.01 -3.47 -92.39
N VAL A 5 -2.13 -2.92 -92.89
CA VAL A 5 -3.48 -3.50 -93.09
C VAL A 5 -4.20 -3.80 -91.76
N VAL A 6 -5.31 -3.08 -91.60
CA VAL A 6 -6.30 -3.10 -90.52
C VAL A 6 -7.13 -4.38 -90.60
N ALA A 7 -7.39 -5.02 -89.46
CA ALA A 7 -8.46 -5.99 -89.30
C ALA A 7 -9.17 -5.78 -87.95
N SER A 8 -10.48 -5.57 -88.05
CA SER A 8 -11.48 -5.56 -86.99
C SER A 8 -11.87 -6.98 -86.57
N GLY A 9 -12.07 -7.20 -85.27
CA GLY A 9 -12.69 -8.41 -84.72
C GLY A 9 -13.10 -8.21 -83.26
N VAL A 10 -14.41 -8.09 -83.00
CA VAL A 10 -15.33 -9.07 -82.38
C VAL A 10 -15.40 -8.94 -80.86
N GLU A 11 -16.59 -8.56 -80.42
CA GLU A 11 -17.08 -8.35 -79.05
C GLU A 11 -17.36 -9.72 -78.40
N GLU A 12 -16.64 -10.07 -77.34
CA GLU A 12 -16.98 -11.21 -76.47
C GLU A 12 -17.72 -10.71 -75.22
N LYS A 13 -18.92 -11.26 -75.07
CA LYS A 13 -19.90 -10.97 -74.03
C LYS A 13 -19.54 -11.71 -72.74
N GLU A 14 -19.01 -11.00 -71.76
CA GLU A 14 -18.66 -11.55 -70.45
C GLU A 14 -19.94 -11.84 -69.62
N LEU A 15 -20.17 -13.11 -69.27
CA LEU A 15 -21.25 -13.51 -68.34
C LEU A 15 -20.85 -13.14 -66.90
N PRO A 16 -21.79 -12.69 -66.05
CA PRO A 16 -21.47 -12.34 -64.67
C PRO A 16 -21.11 -13.59 -63.85
N PRO A 17 -20.15 -13.52 -62.93
CA PRO A 17 -19.81 -14.63 -62.06
C PRO A 17 -20.97 -14.94 -61.09
N ALA A 18 -21.17 -16.23 -60.81
CA ALA A 18 -22.13 -16.72 -59.82
C ALA A 18 -21.80 -16.19 -58.41
N PRO A 19 -22.81 -15.96 -57.53
CA PRO A 19 -22.56 -15.44 -56.20
C PRO A 19 -21.83 -16.47 -55.34
N VAL A 20 -20.68 -16.07 -54.79
CA VAL A 20 -19.90 -16.84 -53.81
C VAL A 20 -20.68 -16.83 -52.49
N GLN A 21 -21.21 -17.98 -52.08
CA GLN A 21 -21.74 -18.15 -50.72
C GLN A 21 -20.58 -18.20 -49.73
N LEU A 22 -20.54 -17.23 -48.81
CA LEU A 22 -19.61 -17.25 -47.67
C LEU A 22 -20.00 -18.39 -46.72
N PRO A 23 -19.04 -19.14 -46.15
CA PRO A 23 -19.32 -20.09 -45.09
C PRO A 23 -19.86 -19.36 -43.84
N PRO A 24 -20.66 -20.03 -43.00
CA PRO A 24 -21.23 -19.40 -41.81
C PRO A 24 -20.13 -18.96 -40.83
N PRO A 25 -20.38 -17.94 -39.98
CA PRO A 25 -19.42 -17.49 -39.00
C PRO A 25 -19.12 -18.62 -38.02
N ILE A 26 -17.83 -18.90 -37.78
CA ILE A 26 -17.41 -19.71 -36.65
C ILE A 26 -17.81 -18.92 -35.40
N GLU A 27 -18.74 -19.49 -34.63
CA GLU A 27 -19.12 -18.97 -33.31
C GLU A 27 -17.85 -18.89 -32.45
N ASN A 28 -17.44 -17.68 -32.08
CA ASN A 28 -16.29 -17.47 -31.21
C ASN A 28 -16.55 -18.21 -29.89
N ALA A 29 -15.76 -19.25 -29.63
CA ALA A 29 -15.71 -19.87 -28.32
C ALA A 29 -15.42 -18.76 -27.27
N PRO A 30 -16.09 -18.79 -26.10
CA PRO A 30 -15.86 -17.79 -25.08
C PRO A 30 -14.37 -17.80 -24.69
N SER A 31 -13.73 -16.63 -24.78
CA SER A 31 -12.37 -16.44 -24.25
C SER A 31 -12.37 -16.89 -22.79
N PRO A 32 -11.48 -17.81 -22.38
CA PRO A 32 -11.35 -18.12 -20.96
C PRO A 32 -10.91 -16.83 -20.27
N ALA A 33 -11.72 -16.37 -19.32
CA ALA A 33 -11.33 -15.32 -18.39
C ALA A 33 -9.96 -15.69 -17.82
N ILE A 34 -8.96 -14.85 -18.05
CA ILE A 34 -7.62 -15.02 -17.47
C ILE A 34 -7.75 -14.71 -15.98
N HIS A 35 -8.24 -15.69 -15.22
CA HIS A 35 -7.89 -15.82 -13.83
C HIS A 35 -6.50 -16.46 -13.83
N SER A 36 -5.47 -15.63 -13.86
CA SER A 36 -4.10 -16.08 -13.75
C SER A 36 -3.88 -16.59 -12.32
N GLU A 37 -4.08 -17.89 -12.12
CA GLU A 37 -3.56 -18.64 -10.99
C GLU A 37 -2.09 -18.23 -10.74
N PRO A 38 -1.68 -17.90 -9.51
CA PRO A 38 -0.30 -17.57 -9.23
C PRO A 38 0.61 -18.74 -9.57
N SER A 39 1.64 -18.48 -10.38
CA SER A 39 2.63 -19.48 -10.78
C SER A 39 3.30 -20.15 -9.56
N ALA A 40 3.60 -21.46 -9.65
CA ALA A 40 4.27 -22.22 -8.58
C ALA A 40 5.58 -21.57 -8.11
N SER A 41 6.38 -21.00 -9.02
CA SER A 41 7.60 -20.26 -8.66
C SER A 41 7.30 -19.03 -7.80
N ARG A 42 6.16 -18.39 -8.03
CA ARG A 42 5.70 -17.21 -7.28
C ARG A 42 5.21 -17.61 -5.90
N LEU A 43 4.44 -18.68 -5.80
CA LEU A 43 4.01 -19.26 -4.52
C LEU A 43 5.21 -19.69 -3.67
N LEU A 44 6.24 -20.27 -4.28
CA LEU A 44 7.48 -20.63 -3.60
C LEU A 44 8.25 -19.40 -3.12
N LEU A 45 8.36 -18.36 -3.93
CA LEU A 45 8.99 -17.10 -3.53
C LEU A 45 8.24 -16.43 -2.38
N ASP A 46 6.91 -16.34 -2.48
CA ASP A 46 6.04 -15.79 -1.43
C ASP A 46 6.19 -16.59 -0.12
N SER A 47 6.32 -17.92 -0.22
CA SER A 47 6.55 -18.79 0.94
C SER A 47 7.96 -18.63 1.56
N TYR A 48 8.97 -18.39 0.72
CA TYR A 48 10.34 -18.18 1.17
C TYR A 48 10.53 -16.79 1.78
N GLU A 49 9.97 -15.75 1.18
CA GLU A 49 9.94 -14.40 1.77
C GLU A 49 9.26 -14.47 3.15
N ALA A 50 8.12 -15.16 3.26
CA ALA A 50 7.45 -15.36 4.56
C ALA A 50 8.28 -16.12 5.62
N ALA A 51 9.40 -16.75 5.24
CA ALA A 51 10.28 -17.48 6.14
C ALA A 51 11.37 -16.60 6.80
N THR A 52 11.62 -15.37 6.32
CA THR A 52 12.50 -14.41 7.00
C THR A 52 11.70 -13.50 7.94
N PRO A 53 12.35 -12.88 8.95
CA PRO A 53 11.67 -11.86 9.78
C PRO A 53 11.03 -10.74 8.96
N GLU A 54 11.73 -10.25 7.95
CA GLU A 54 11.27 -9.16 7.08
C GLU A 54 10.09 -9.58 6.21
N GLY A 55 10.14 -10.76 5.59
CA GLY A 55 9.02 -11.18 4.74
C GLY A 55 7.83 -11.72 5.56
N ARG A 56 8.04 -12.22 6.79
CA ARG A 56 6.93 -12.43 7.74
C ARG A 56 6.27 -11.10 8.11
N LEU A 57 7.06 -10.07 8.42
CA LEU A 57 6.54 -8.74 8.71
C LEU A 57 5.78 -8.17 7.50
N PHE A 58 6.36 -8.27 6.31
CA PHE A 58 5.70 -7.87 5.06
C PHE A 58 4.38 -8.60 4.89
N HIS A 59 4.38 -9.94 5.04
CA HIS A 59 3.17 -10.74 4.93
C HIS A 59 2.08 -10.32 5.91
N ILE A 60 2.42 -10.05 7.17
CA ILE A 60 1.45 -9.58 8.17
C ILE A 60 0.89 -8.23 7.72
N LEU A 61 1.74 -7.24 7.40
CA LEU A 61 1.30 -5.89 7.07
C LEU A 61 0.54 -5.82 5.73
N SER A 62 0.95 -6.56 4.71
CA SER A 62 0.33 -6.52 3.37
C SER A 62 -1.03 -7.23 3.29
N ASN A 63 -1.31 -8.15 4.23
CA ASN A 63 -2.54 -8.95 4.25
C ASN A 63 -3.56 -8.45 5.30
N GLN A 64 -3.59 -7.14 5.54
CA GLN A 64 -4.60 -6.55 6.40
C GLN A 64 -5.97 -6.49 5.70
N PRO A 65 -7.07 -6.69 6.45
CA PRO A 65 -8.42 -6.66 5.88
C PRO A 65 -8.89 -5.25 5.49
N GLN A 66 -8.14 -4.22 5.87
CA GLN A 66 -8.42 -2.82 5.61
C GLN A 66 -7.18 -2.14 5.00
N PRO A 67 -7.35 -0.99 4.32
CA PRO A 67 -6.23 -0.24 3.75
C PRO A 67 -5.14 0.01 4.79
N LEU A 68 -3.91 -0.34 4.44
CA LEU A 68 -2.72 -0.10 5.25
C LEU A 68 -2.14 1.28 4.91
N MET A 69 -1.77 2.01 5.96
CA MET A 69 -1.08 3.30 5.88
C MET A 69 0.06 3.33 6.89
N ALA A 70 0.92 4.32 6.81
CA ALA A 70 1.93 4.58 7.84
C ALA A 70 2.04 6.05 8.20
N LEU A 71 2.31 6.28 9.48
CA LEU A 71 2.75 7.53 10.06
C LEU A 71 4.27 7.48 10.22
N ILE A 72 4.99 8.34 9.51
CA ILE A 72 6.44 8.29 9.38
C ILE A 72 7.09 9.49 10.07
N ASP A 73 8.09 9.20 10.91
CA ASP A 73 8.99 10.18 11.49
C ASP A 73 10.19 10.40 10.56
N ALA A 74 10.20 11.52 9.85
CA ALA A 74 11.29 11.89 8.97
C ALA A 74 12.46 12.59 9.68
N VAL A 75 12.31 12.93 10.96
CA VAL A 75 13.26 13.79 11.69
C VAL A 75 14.59 13.08 11.90
N HIS A 76 14.55 11.79 12.24
CA HIS A 76 15.74 11.04 12.68
C HIS A 76 16.52 10.41 11.53
N ASP A 77 15.88 10.19 10.37
CA ASP A 77 16.49 9.49 9.25
C ASP A 77 16.00 10.01 7.90
N ALA A 78 16.78 10.90 7.29
CA ALA A 78 16.44 11.50 5.99
C ALA A 78 16.21 10.47 4.87
N ARG A 79 16.76 9.26 4.99
CA ARG A 79 16.60 8.20 3.98
C ARG A 79 15.14 7.82 3.77
N VAL A 80 14.30 7.97 4.80
CA VAL A 80 12.87 7.66 4.66
C VAL A 80 12.19 8.63 3.68
N LEU A 81 12.53 9.92 3.72
CA LEU A 81 11.99 10.91 2.77
C LEU A 81 12.47 10.67 1.35
N ASP A 82 13.73 10.27 1.19
CA ASP A 82 14.27 9.94 -0.13
C ASP A 82 13.52 8.74 -0.74
N LEU A 83 13.18 7.73 0.08
CA LEU A 83 12.35 6.61 -0.36
C LEU A 83 10.93 7.05 -0.76
N LEU A 84 10.26 7.86 0.07
CA LEU A 84 8.90 8.37 -0.23
C LEU A 84 8.87 9.11 -1.57
N ARG A 85 9.86 9.98 -1.80
CA ARG A 85 9.97 10.77 -3.04
C ARG A 85 10.30 9.93 -4.27
N THR A 86 11.07 8.85 -4.10
CA THR A 86 11.54 8.03 -5.22
C THR A 86 10.50 7.00 -5.67
N LEU A 87 9.76 6.40 -4.75
CA LEU A 87 8.87 5.27 -5.05
C LEU A 87 7.43 5.69 -5.36
N GLY A 88 7.08 6.96 -5.12
CA GLY A 88 5.88 7.59 -5.70
C GLY A 88 4.54 7.17 -5.11
N GLU A 89 4.50 6.42 -4.01
CA GLU A 89 3.26 6.16 -3.27
C GLU A 89 2.65 7.45 -2.73
N GLU A 90 1.33 7.52 -2.64
CA GLU A 90 0.63 8.70 -2.12
C GLU A 90 1.06 8.99 -0.68
N HIS A 91 1.55 10.21 -0.44
CA HIS A 91 1.95 10.66 0.89
C HIS A 91 1.67 12.14 1.09
N GLN A 92 1.37 12.52 2.33
CA GLN A 92 1.08 13.90 2.71
C GLN A 92 1.70 14.23 4.07
N SER A 93 2.39 15.37 4.16
CA SER A 93 2.89 15.90 5.44
C SER A 93 1.73 16.27 6.36
N LEU A 94 1.81 15.94 7.66
CA LEU A 94 0.78 16.37 8.61
C LEU A 94 0.89 17.88 8.91
N TYR A 95 2.06 18.49 8.75
CA TYR A 95 2.24 19.93 8.95
C TYR A 95 1.64 20.75 7.80
N ARG A 96 1.32 22.03 8.07
CA ARG A 96 0.71 22.95 7.08
C ARG A 96 1.73 23.56 6.13
N ASN A 97 2.92 23.81 6.64
CA ASN A 97 3.98 24.56 5.99
C ASN A 97 5.09 23.62 5.52
N GLU A 98 5.39 23.67 4.24
CA GLU A 98 6.49 22.91 3.62
C GLU A 98 7.88 23.40 4.06
N GLN A 99 7.95 24.54 4.76
CA GLN A 99 9.20 25.18 5.20
C GLN A 99 10.10 24.25 6.03
N ASN A 100 9.54 23.21 6.65
CA ASN A 100 10.31 22.18 7.37
C ASN A 100 9.85 20.77 7.00
N ALA A 101 9.77 20.45 5.70
CA ALA A 101 9.47 19.11 5.21
C ALA A 101 10.32 18.01 5.89
N ALA A 102 11.60 18.30 6.17
CA ALA A 102 12.50 17.37 6.87
C ALA A 102 12.12 17.11 8.34
N LEU A 103 11.33 17.99 8.96
CA LEU A 103 10.92 17.87 10.36
C LEU A 103 9.48 17.41 10.53
N ALA A 104 8.73 17.29 9.45
CA ALA A 104 7.32 16.96 9.51
C ALA A 104 7.11 15.44 9.54
N PRO A 105 6.15 14.93 10.33
CA PRO A 105 5.67 13.59 10.15
C PRO A 105 4.82 13.48 8.88
N TYR A 106 4.87 12.31 8.23
CA TYR A 106 4.16 12.04 6.98
C TYR A 106 3.14 10.92 7.16
N LEU A 107 1.97 11.09 6.54
CA LEU A 107 1.01 10.01 6.35
C LEU A 107 1.19 9.44 4.94
N VAL A 108 1.29 8.13 4.82
CA VAL A 108 1.66 7.43 3.58
C VAL A 108 0.68 6.29 3.33
N SER A 109 0.22 6.14 2.09
CA SER A 109 -0.59 4.99 1.66
C SER A 109 0.33 3.82 1.30
N LEU A 110 -0.01 2.61 1.76
CA LEU A 110 0.81 1.41 1.54
C LEU A 110 -0.05 0.27 0.97
N PRO A 111 -0.29 0.24 -0.35
CA PRO A 111 -0.99 -0.85 -1.01
C PRO A 111 -0.33 -2.22 -0.74
N ALA A 112 -1.10 -3.31 -0.82
CA ALA A 112 -0.63 -4.67 -0.50
C ALA A 112 0.61 -5.13 -1.31
N ARG A 113 0.86 -4.54 -2.48
CA ARG A 113 2.02 -4.82 -3.34
C ARG A 113 3.01 -3.66 -3.42
N SER A 114 3.02 -2.79 -2.40
CA SER A 114 3.85 -1.61 -2.37
C SER A 114 5.34 -1.98 -2.26
N GLU A 115 6.14 -1.56 -3.23
CA GLU A 115 7.60 -1.63 -3.15
C GLU A 115 8.14 -0.70 -2.05
N LEU A 116 7.42 0.38 -1.75
CA LEU A 116 7.76 1.25 -0.62
C LEU A 116 7.62 0.50 0.71
N LEU A 117 6.54 -0.26 0.93
CA LEU A 117 6.39 -1.08 2.13
C LEU A 117 7.58 -2.04 2.31
N LYS A 118 7.99 -2.74 1.24
CA LYS A 118 9.16 -3.64 1.28
C LYS A 118 10.43 -2.89 1.69
N GLN A 119 10.68 -1.74 1.07
CA GLN A 119 11.89 -0.95 1.34
C GLN A 119 11.89 -0.36 2.75
N MET A 120 10.73 0.07 3.26
CA MET A 120 10.58 0.56 4.62
C MET A 120 10.82 -0.54 5.65
N ILE A 121 10.35 -1.76 5.40
CA ILE A 121 10.63 -2.91 6.25
C ILE A 121 12.13 -3.21 6.24
N GLN A 122 12.73 -3.40 5.06
CA GLN A 122 14.13 -3.81 4.93
C GLN A 122 15.12 -2.77 5.49
N LYS A 123 14.79 -1.49 5.38
CA LYS A 123 15.72 -0.39 5.74
C LYS A 123 15.36 0.30 7.04
N GLY A 124 14.11 0.21 7.49
CA GLY A 124 13.58 1.05 8.56
C GLY A 124 13.09 0.30 9.79
N TRP A 125 12.79 -0.99 9.70
CA TRP A 125 12.38 -1.76 10.87
C TRP A 125 13.53 -1.87 11.89
N GLY A 126 13.23 -1.64 13.17
CA GLY A 126 14.22 -1.50 14.24
C GLY A 126 14.92 -0.14 14.29
N ARG A 127 14.51 0.82 13.44
CA ARG A 127 15.09 2.18 13.36
C ARG A 127 14.07 3.28 13.67
N GLN A 128 12.92 2.94 14.24
CA GLN A 128 11.93 3.92 14.70
C GLN A 128 11.43 4.84 13.59
N TRP A 129 11.38 4.35 12.35
CA TRP A 129 10.91 5.14 11.20
C TRP A 129 9.44 5.52 11.29
N GLY A 130 8.64 4.77 12.05
CA GLY A 130 7.24 5.13 12.22
C GLY A 130 6.36 4.02 12.76
N VAL A 131 5.07 4.23 12.55
CA VAL A 131 3.98 3.34 12.96
C VAL A 131 3.11 3.05 11.74
N TYR A 132 2.71 1.80 11.56
CA TYR A 132 1.74 1.41 10.55
C TYR A 132 0.34 1.38 11.15
N LEU A 133 -0.69 1.56 10.33
CA LEU A 133 -2.07 1.45 10.78
C LEU A 133 -3.02 1.01 9.68
N THR A 134 -4.17 0.50 10.08
CA THR A 134 -5.29 0.21 9.19
C THR A 134 -6.42 1.19 9.40
N CYS A 135 -6.99 1.71 8.31
CA CYS A 135 -8.09 2.66 8.37
C CYS A 135 -8.96 2.56 7.11
N PRO A 136 -10.30 2.62 7.22
CA PRO A 136 -11.19 2.61 6.06
C PRO A 136 -11.26 3.97 5.33
N LEU A 137 -10.76 5.06 5.95
CA LEU A 137 -10.78 6.39 5.35
C LEU A 137 -9.72 6.53 4.26
N SER A 138 -9.92 7.50 3.36
CA SER A 138 -8.88 7.93 2.43
C SER A 138 -7.72 8.61 3.17
N LEU A 139 -6.56 8.69 2.51
CA LEU A 139 -5.38 9.35 3.07
C LEU A 139 -5.64 10.82 3.44
N SER A 140 -6.41 11.54 2.61
CA SER A 140 -6.76 12.94 2.84
C SER A 140 -7.69 13.12 4.05
N GLU A 141 -8.71 12.27 4.20
CA GLU A 141 -9.63 12.30 5.35
C GLU A 141 -8.90 11.95 6.65
N LEU A 142 -8.07 10.90 6.63
CA LEU A 142 -7.29 10.49 7.79
C LEU A 142 -6.26 11.55 8.19
N ARG A 143 -5.62 12.22 7.21
CA ARG A 143 -4.75 13.35 7.48
C ARG A 143 -5.48 14.48 8.19
N GLN A 144 -6.69 14.81 7.76
CA GLN A 144 -7.49 15.84 8.41
C GLN A 144 -7.76 15.48 9.88
N TYR A 145 -8.10 14.22 10.14
CA TYR A 145 -8.28 13.71 11.49
C TYR A 145 -7.00 13.86 12.33
N PHE A 146 -5.86 13.32 11.88
CA PHE A 146 -4.62 13.40 12.65
C PHE A 146 -4.17 14.83 12.92
N ARG A 147 -4.42 15.77 12.01
CA ARG A 147 -4.10 17.19 12.23
C ARG A 147 -4.89 17.84 13.34
N THR A 148 -6.11 17.37 13.61
CA THR A 148 -6.87 17.81 14.78
C THR A 148 -6.36 17.18 16.09
N SER A 149 -5.68 16.03 15.98
CA SER A 149 -5.11 15.28 17.12
C SER A 149 -3.62 15.55 17.37
N LEU A 150 -2.95 16.37 16.53
CA LEU A 150 -1.52 16.67 16.65
C LEU A 150 -1.18 17.51 17.89
N LEU A 151 -2.11 18.35 18.35
CA LEU A 151 -1.92 19.23 19.48
C LEU A 151 -2.77 18.70 20.65
N VAL A 152 -2.12 18.41 21.77
CA VAL A 152 -2.78 17.95 22.99
C VAL A 152 -2.64 19.03 24.05
N THR A 153 -3.76 19.49 24.59
CA THR A 153 -3.77 20.40 25.73
C THR A 153 -3.68 19.60 27.03
N MET A 154 -2.65 19.87 27.82
CA MET A 154 -2.42 19.29 29.13
C MET A 154 -3.33 19.94 30.20
N PRO A 155 -3.52 19.32 31.39
CA PRO A 155 -4.37 19.88 32.44
C PRO A 155 -3.97 21.28 32.93
N ASP A 156 -2.68 21.63 32.79
CA ASP A 156 -2.12 22.95 33.11
C ASP A 156 -2.28 23.97 31.98
N GLY A 157 -2.90 23.58 30.85
CA GLY A 157 -3.12 24.41 29.68
C GLY A 157 -1.96 24.42 28.67
N VAL A 158 -0.88 23.68 28.92
CA VAL A 158 0.26 23.59 27.99
C VAL A 158 -0.14 22.75 26.77
N GLU A 159 0.08 23.29 25.57
CA GLU A 159 -0.12 22.56 24.32
C GLU A 159 1.15 21.80 23.94
N LEU A 160 1.04 20.49 23.76
CA LEU A 160 2.14 19.62 23.33
C LEU A 160 1.84 19.02 21.96
N PHE A 161 2.86 18.99 21.11
CA PHE A 161 2.80 18.18 19.89
C PHE A 161 2.89 16.72 20.27
N SER A 162 1.86 15.96 19.95
CA SER A 162 1.92 14.54 20.20
C SER A 162 2.71 13.82 19.12
N ARG A 163 3.61 12.95 19.56
CA ARG A 163 4.52 12.16 18.72
C ARG A 163 3.98 10.76 18.50
N PHE A 164 2.70 10.65 18.14
CA PHE A 164 2.04 9.35 17.87
C PHE A 164 2.62 8.60 16.66
N TYR A 165 3.51 9.25 15.90
CA TYR A 165 4.32 8.64 14.83
C TYR A 165 5.64 8.04 15.34
N ASP A 166 6.09 8.35 16.56
CA ASP A 166 7.26 7.72 17.18
C ASP A 166 6.78 6.42 17.87
N PRO A 167 7.24 5.24 17.42
CA PRO A 167 6.74 3.96 17.95
C PRO A 167 7.04 3.78 19.44
N ARG A 168 8.08 4.40 19.99
CA ARG A 168 8.40 4.30 21.43
C ARG A 168 7.36 5.03 22.26
N PHE A 169 7.16 6.31 21.95
CA PHE A 169 6.19 7.15 22.65
C PHE A 169 4.79 6.55 22.52
N PHE A 170 4.45 6.09 21.32
CA PHE A 170 3.09 5.67 21.04
C PHE A 170 2.75 4.31 21.65
N ARG A 171 3.69 3.36 21.63
CA ARG A 171 3.54 2.10 22.37
C ARG A 171 3.30 2.36 23.85
N ASP A 172 4.14 3.15 24.50
CA ASP A 172 4.04 3.44 25.93
C ASP A 172 2.70 4.12 26.26
N PHE A 173 2.22 5.01 25.39
CA PHE A 173 0.88 5.59 25.51
C PHE A 173 -0.22 4.53 25.42
N LEU A 174 -0.22 3.68 24.38
CA LEU A 174 -1.28 2.68 24.17
C LEU A 174 -1.35 1.64 25.29
N GLU A 175 -0.22 1.32 25.93
CA GLU A 175 -0.18 0.38 27.05
C GLU A 175 -0.76 0.93 28.35
N ASN A 176 -0.76 2.26 28.51
CA ASN A 176 -1.13 2.92 29.76
C ASN A 176 -2.42 3.76 29.66
N CYS A 177 -2.94 3.96 28.44
CA CYS A 177 -4.13 4.77 28.23
C CYS A 177 -5.41 4.07 28.72
N SER A 178 -6.38 4.87 29.16
CA SER A 178 -7.73 4.42 29.48
C SER A 178 -8.50 4.07 28.21
N ALA A 179 -9.61 3.33 28.36
CA ALA A 179 -10.50 3.02 27.24
C ALA A 179 -11.05 4.26 26.52
N ALA A 180 -11.33 5.34 27.26
CA ALA A 180 -11.81 6.60 26.69
C ALA A 180 -10.71 7.34 25.89
N GLU A 181 -9.48 7.35 26.41
CA GLU A 181 -8.32 7.91 25.69
C GLU A 181 -8.02 7.10 24.43
N ALA A 182 -8.04 5.77 24.54
CA ALA A 182 -7.90 4.87 23.41
C ALA A 182 -8.97 5.12 22.34
N GLU A 183 -10.24 5.24 22.72
CA GLU A 183 -11.32 5.50 21.77
C GLU A 183 -11.10 6.81 21.01
N LYS A 184 -10.75 7.88 21.75
CA LYS A 184 -10.45 9.19 21.16
C LYS A 184 -9.25 9.11 20.23
N PHE A 185 -8.21 8.35 20.60
CA PHE A 185 -6.96 8.30 19.87
C PHE A 185 -6.98 7.39 18.64
N PHE A 186 -7.57 6.20 18.76
CA PHE A 186 -7.81 5.34 17.61
C PHE A 186 -8.67 6.05 16.58
N GLY A 187 -9.71 6.77 17.01
CA GLY A 187 -10.62 7.46 16.11
C GLY A 187 -11.11 6.52 15.01
N PRO A 188 -10.79 6.82 13.72
CA PRO A 188 -11.17 5.97 12.60
C PRO A 188 -10.21 4.80 12.32
N ALA A 189 -9.02 4.78 12.92
CA ALA A 189 -8.10 3.65 12.79
C ALA A 189 -8.64 2.43 13.52
N THR A 190 -8.40 1.25 12.96
CA THR A 190 -8.86 -0.03 13.52
C THR A 190 -7.76 -0.78 14.23
N SER A 191 -6.55 -0.74 13.69
CA SER A 191 -5.35 -1.30 14.30
C SER A 191 -4.14 -0.41 14.06
N TYR A 192 -3.22 -0.40 15.02
CA TYR A 192 -1.88 0.15 14.90
C TYR A 192 -0.86 -0.97 14.99
N PHE A 193 0.23 -0.85 14.25
CA PHE A 193 1.32 -1.81 14.22
C PHE A 193 2.66 -1.08 14.37
N MET A 194 3.51 -1.56 15.27
CA MET A 194 4.80 -0.92 15.56
C MET A 194 5.79 -1.93 16.12
N GLU A 195 7.07 -1.56 16.07
CA GLU A 195 8.13 -2.33 16.70
C GLU A 195 8.00 -2.32 18.23
N ASP A 196 8.24 -3.48 18.85
CA ASP A 196 8.50 -3.56 20.28
C ASP A 196 9.90 -3.00 20.60
N GLU A 197 10.25 -2.90 21.89
CA GLU A 197 11.65 -2.68 22.29
C GLU A 197 12.60 -3.73 21.68
N ARG A 198 12.08 -4.94 21.49
CA ARG A 198 12.72 -6.04 20.78
C ARG A 198 12.27 -6.05 19.31
N PRO A 199 13.10 -5.63 18.34
CA PRO A 199 12.68 -5.48 16.95
C PRO A 199 12.30 -6.81 16.28
N GLU A 200 12.60 -7.96 16.88
CA GLU A 200 12.06 -9.25 16.43
C GLU A 200 10.56 -9.45 16.74
N ILE A 201 9.91 -8.49 17.42
CA ILE A 201 8.49 -8.53 17.76
C ILE A 201 7.76 -7.36 17.08
N LEU A 202 6.74 -7.70 16.30
CA LEU A 202 5.73 -6.76 15.83
C LEU A 202 4.60 -6.69 16.86
N LEU A 203 4.34 -5.50 17.39
CA LEU A 203 3.15 -5.25 18.19
C LEU A 203 1.99 -4.85 17.28
N GLN A 204 0.81 -5.40 17.56
CA GLN A 204 -0.47 -5.00 17.03
C GLN A 204 -1.35 -4.54 18.18
N PHE A 205 -1.84 -3.31 18.11
CA PHE A 205 -2.88 -2.79 19.00
C PHE A 205 -4.17 -2.65 18.22
N SER A 206 -5.26 -3.23 18.72
CA SER A 206 -6.59 -3.16 18.09
C SER A 206 -7.57 -2.43 18.97
N LYS A 207 -8.48 -1.68 18.34
CA LYS A 207 -9.55 -0.97 19.06
C LYS A 207 -10.54 -1.96 19.67
N SER A 208 -10.80 -1.83 20.97
CA SER A 208 -11.78 -2.64 21.70
C SER A 208 -12.61 -1.78 22.66
N LYS A 209 -13.73 -2.31 23.17
CA LYS A 209 -14.62 -1.60 24.09
C LYS A 209 -14.01 -1.35 25.47
N THR A 210 -13.01 -2.14 25.85
CA THR A 210 -12.39 -2.08 27.17
C THR A 210 -11.02 -1.41 27.14
N GLY A 211 -10.63 -0.85 25.99
CA GLY A 211 -9.30 -0.28 25.75
C GLY A 211 -8.57 -0.99 24.61
N PRO A 212 -7.29 -0.67 24.38
CA PRO A 212 -6.50 -1.30 23.34
C PRO A 212 -6.23 -2.77 23.66
N GLU A 213 -6.49 -3.65 22.71
CA GLU A 213 -6.03 -5.05 22.79
C GLU A 213 -4.64 -5.16 22.17
N LYS A 214 -3.66 -5.60 22.95
CA LYS A 214 -2.27 -5.80 22.51
C LYS A 214 -2.03 -7.26 22.11
N LYS A 215 -1.47 -7.47 20.92
CA LYS A 215 -0.97 -8.76 20.43
C LYS A 215 0.47 -8.60 19.93
N GLY A 216 1.36 -9.49 20.37
CA GLY A 216 2.73 -9.58 19.85
C GLY A 216 2.86 -10.68 18.81
N HIS A 217 3.58 -10.40 17.72
CA HIS A 217 3.92 -11.37 16.68
C HIS A 217 5.44 -11.50 16.61
N LEU A 218 5.96 -12.68 16.91
CA LEU A 218 7.38 -12.96 16.72
C LEU A 218 7.69 -13.10 15.22
N LEU A 219 8.67 -12.32 14.76
CA LEU A 219 9.08 -12.24 13.36
C LEU A 219 10.07 -13.34 13.00
N SER A 220 10.94 -13.74 13.92
CA SER A 220 11.80 -14.91 13.76
C SER A 220 11.05 -16.21 14.08
N VAL A 221 11.18 -17.23 13.22
CA VAL A 221 10.81 -18.60 13.61
C VAL A 221 11.96 -19.14 14.45
N LEU A 222 11.69 -19.65 15.66
CA LEU A 222 12.66 -20.47 16.38
C LEU A 222 12.89 -21.72 15.52
N ILE A 223 14.06 -21.81 14.87
CA ILE A 223 14.52 -23.02 14.18
C ILE A 223 15.13 -23.95 15.23
#